data_AF-A0A6M5Z4A4-F1
#
_entry.id   AF-A0A6M5Z4A4-F1
#
_cell.length_a   1.000
_cell.length_b   1.000
_cell.length_c   1.000
_cell.angle_alpha   90.00
_cell.angle_beta   90.00
_cell.angle_gamma   90.00
#
_symmetry.space_group_name_H-M   'P 1'
#
loop_
_entity.id
_entity.type
_entity.pdbx_description
1 polymer ?
#
loop_
_entity_poly.entity_id
_entity_poly.type
_entity_poly.pdbx_seq_one_letter_code
_entity_poly.pdbx_strand_id
1 'polypeptide(L)'
;MLLPSDLYEALVKLAGTVYLWELFVEDMARFRRSKNIKTKEFAPTTVAHVIGNIFREYSEAHPDRPRLSPHALRRRGITLTVAATQSVDAASQAIGVTAATVKAAYLNAERAFHADAVFSKLAETLRLPSGAKDAQAKPGVSHQSPTNKRHKGERKRTSANNKNE
;
A
#
# COMPACT_ATOMS: atom_id res chain seq x y z
N MET A 1 -26.36 -18.49 -0.16
CA MET A 1 -26.93 -17.80 -1.33
C MET A 1 -26.22 -18.37 -2.56
N LEU A 2 -26.96 -19.00 -3.47
CA LEU A 2 -26.40 -19.43 -4.75
C LEU A 2 -26.29 -18.22 -5.68
N LEU A 3 -25.18 -18.08 -6.40
CA LEU A 3 -25.03 -17.06 -7.44
C LEU A 3 -26.09 -17.28 -8.53
N PRO A 4 -26.66 -16.21 -9.10
CA PRO A 4 -27.42 -16.28 -10.35
C PRO A 4 -26.63 -17.04 -11.43
N SER A 5 -27.31 -17.91 -12.18
CA SER A 5 -26.66 -18.84 -13.12
C SER A 5 -25.92 -18.12 -14.26
N ASP A 6 -26.49 -17.01 -14.74
CA ASP A 6 -25.90 -16.12 -15.73
C ASP A 6 -24.58 -15.48 -15.23
N LEU A 7 -24.55 -15.04 -13.98
CA LEU A 7 -23.35 -14.49 -13.35
C LEU A 7 -22.27 -15.56 -13.17
N TYR A 8 -22.66 -16.77 -12.75
CA TYR A 8 -21.74 -17.89 -12.61
C TYR A 8 -21.11 -18.26 -13.96
N GLU A 9 -21.90 -18.38 -15.02
CA GLU A 9 -21.42 -18.69 -16.37
C GLU A 9 -20.47 -17.61 -16.92
N ALA A 10 -20.77 -16.33 -16.66
CA ALA A 10 -19.89 -15.23 -17.04
C ALA A 10 -18.53 -15.29 -16.31
N LEU A 11 -18.55 -15.60 -15.01
CA LEU A 11 -17.35 -15.77 -14.20
C LEU A 11 -16.52 -16.98 -14.67
N VAL A 12 -17.17 -18.10 -15.02
CA VAL A 12 -16.50 -19.29 -15.56
C VAL A 12 -15.81 -19.00 -16.90
N LYS A 13 -16.44 -18.21 -17.79
CA LYS A 13 -15.82 -17.80 -19.06
C LYS A 13 -14.61 -16.88 -18.86
N LEU A 14 -14.62 -16.04 -17.82
CA LEU A 14 -13.55 -15.10 -17.50
C LEU A 14 -12.39 -15.73 -16.71
N ALA A 15 -12.65 -16.79 -15.93
CA ALA A 15 -11.68 -17.37 -15.01
C ALA A 15 -10.50 -18.11 -15.68
N GLY A 16 -10.57 -18.36 -17.00
CA GLY A 16 -9.59 -19.16 -17.72
C GLY A 16 -9.76 -20.66 -17.43
N THR A 17 -8.91 -21.51 -18.04
CA THR A 17 -9.01 -22.97 -17.94
C THR A 17 -8.59 -23.53 -16.58
N VAL A 18 -7.84 -22.75 -15.80
CA VAL A 18 -7.26 -23.16 -14.52
C VAL A 18 -7.37 -21.98 -13.55
N TYR A 19 -7.98 -22.19 -12.40
CA TYR A 19 -8.00 -21.15 -11.37
C TYR A 19 -6.59 -20.93 -10.81
N LEU A 20 -6.27 -19.69 -10.45
CA LEU A 20 -4.94 -19.30 -9.99
C LEU A 20 -4.43 -20.10 -8.77
N TRP A 21 -5.35 -20.70 -8.00
CA TRP A 21 -5.05 -21.51 -6.81
C TRP A 21 -4.93 -23.02 -7.09
N GLU A 22 -5.37 -23.52 -8.25
CA GLU A 22 -5.35 -24.96 -8.54
C GLU A 22 -3.92 -25.50 -8.67
N LEU A 23 -3.01 -24.71 -9.23
CA LEU A 23 -1.59 -25.06 -9.32
C LEU A 23 -0.80 -24.65 -8.06
N PHE A 24 -1.41 -23.99 -7.08
CA PHE A 24 -0.68 -23.44 -5.94
C PHE A 24 0.04 -24.51 -5.13
N VAL A 25 -0.60 -25.66 -4.89
CA VAL A 25 0.00 -26.76 -4.11
C VAL A 25 1.15 -27.42 -4.89
N GLU A 26 0.97 -27.61 -6.20
CA GLU A 26 1.99 -28.17 -7.08
C GLU A 26 3.20 -27.25 -7.20
N ASP A 27 2.97 -25.95 -7.41
CA ASP A 27 4.00 -24.92 -7.47
C ASP A 27 4.72 -24.77 -6.13
N MET A 28 4.01 -24.88 -5.01
CA MET A 28 4.62 -24.92 -3.68
C MET A 28 5.58 -26.09 -3.52
N ALA A 29 5.22 -27.28 -3.99
CA ALA A 29 6.11 -28.45 -3.98
C ALA A 29 7.34 -28.24 -4.89
N ARG A 30 7.17 -27.54 -6.02
CA ARG A 30 8.24 -27.24 -6.98
C ARG A 30 9.21 -26.17 -6.49
N PHE A 31 8.70 -25.01 -6.08
CA PHE A 31 9.49 -23.81 -5.82
C PHE A 31 9.81 -23.59 -4.34
N ARG A 32 9.04 -24.20 -3.43
CA ARG A 32 9.14 -23.95 -1.98
C ARG A 32 9.16 -25.26 -1.19
N ARG A 33 10.10 -26.14 -1.56
CA ARG A 33 10.33 -27.45 -0.94
C ARG A 33 10.52 -27.29 0.58
N SER A 34 9.48 -27.62 1.33
CA SER A 34 9.52 -27.69 2.79
C SER A 34 9.26 -29.12 3.22
N LYS A 35 10.12 -29.63 4.10
CA LYS A 35 10.00 -30.98 4.69
C LYS A 35 8.77 -31.12 5.58
N ASN A 36 8.13 -30.02 5.96
CA ASN A 36 7.03 -29.97 6.93
C ASN A 36 5.65 -29.69 6.30
N ILE A 37 5.50 -29.77 4.97
CA ILE A 37 4.19 -29.60 4.33
C ILE A 37 3.35 -30.86 4.58
N LYS A 38 2.41 -30.77 5.52
CA LYS A 38 1.52 -31.89 5.89
C LYS A 38 0.23 -31.94 5.05
N THR A 39 -0.15 -30.83 4.44
CA THR A 39 -1.43 -30.70 3.73
C THR A 39 -1.23 -30.77 2.22
N LYS A 40 -1.95 -31.70 1.57
CA LYS A 40 -2.03 -31.79 0.10
C LYS A 40 -3.16 -30.91 -0.49
N GLU A 41 -4.01 -30.37 0.37
CA GLU A 41 -5.14 -29.55 -0.02
C GLU A 41 -4.82 -28.06 0.11
N PHE A 42 -5.47 -27.26 -0.74
CA PHE A 42 -5.38 -25.82 -0.67
C PHE A 42 -6.08 -25.30 0.59
N ALA A 43 -5.35 -24.51 1.39
CA ALA A 43 -5.92 -23.76 2.50
C ALA A 43 -5.54 -22.28 2.36
N PRO A 44 -6.48 -21.32 2.46
CA PRO A 44 -6.19 -19.90 2.37
C PRO A 44 -5.15 -19.43 3.41
N THR A 45 -5.15 -20.03 4.59
CA THR A 45 -4.17 -19.78 5.65
C THR A 45 -2.75 -20.15 5.21
N THR A 46 -2.58 -21.23 4.45
CA THR A 46 -1.29 -21.63 3.88
C THR A 46 -0.73 -20.56 2.95
N VAL A 47 -1.58 -19.99 2.08
CA VAL A 47 -1.17 -18.88 1.19
C VAL A 47 -0.69 -17.68 2.00
N ALA A 48 -1.46 -17.28 3.02
CA ALA A 48 -1.10 -16.16 3.89
C ALA A 48 0.27 -16.39 4.59
N HIS A 49 0.51 -17.61 5.08
CA HIS A 49 1.80 -17.97 5.70
C HIS A 49 2.95 -17.97 4.69
N VAL A 50 2.73 -18.52 3.49
CA VAL A 50 3.73 -18.54 2.43
C VAL A 50 4.13 -17.12 2.04
N ILE A 51 3.15 -16.26 1.77
CA ILE A 51 3.38 -14.85 1.44
C ILE A 51 4.13 -14.15 2.59
N GLY A 52 3.71 -14.37 3.85
CA GLY A 52 4.39 -13.80 5.01
C GLY A 52 5.84 -14.23 5.14
N ASN A 53 6.14 -15.50 4.89
CA ASN A 53 7.50 -16.03 4.92
C ASN A 53 8.36 -15.44 3.80
N ILE A 54 7.82 -15.30 2.58
CA ILE A 54 8.53 -14.66 1.45
C ILE A 54 8.92 -13.22 1.80
N PHE A 55 8.00 -12.44 2.37
CA PHE A 55 8.31 -11.06 2.77
C PHE A 55 9.34 -10.98 3.89
N ARG A 56 9.30 -11.93 4.85
CA ARG A 56 10.30 -12.03 5.91
C ARG A 56 11.68 -12.35 5.32
N GLU A 57 11.78 -13.42 4.53
CA GLU A 57 13.01 -13.86 3.86
C GLU A 57 13.61 -12.73 2.99
N TYR A 58 12.77 -12.03 2.23
CA TYR A 58 13.20 -10.88 1.45
C TYR A 58 13.79 -9.76 2.33
N SER A 59 13.14 -9.45 3.46
CA SER A 59 13.58 -8.39 4.37
C SER A 59 14.87 -8.78 5.11
N GLU A 60 15.05 -10.05 5.45
CA GLU A 60 16.29 -10.59 6.03
C GLU A 60 17.45 -10.51 5.04
N ALA A 61 17.18 -10.77 3.75
CA ALA A 61 18.18 -10.69 2.68
C ALA A 61 18.55 -9.24 2.26
N HIS A 62 17.71 -8.25 2.59
CA HIS A 62 17.91 -6.84 2.22
C HIS A 62 17.75 -5.91 3.44
N PRO A 63 18.66 -5.97 4.41
CA PRO A 63 18.55 -5.19 5.66
C PRO A 63 18.68 -3.67 5.45
N ASP A 64 19.24 -3.25 4.33
CA ASP A 64 19.38 -1.85 3.89
C ASP A 64 18.06 -1.25 3.38
N ARG A 65 17.05 -2.09 3.12
CA ARG A 65 15.77 -1.66 2.52
C ARG A 65 14.65 -1.58 3.57
N PRO A 66 13.63 -0.74 3.34
CA PRO A 66 12.45 -0.73 4.18
C PRO A 66 11.79 -2.12 4.23
N ARG A 67 11.45 -2.57 5.44
CA ARG A 67 10.81 -3.87 5.67
C ARG A 67 9.48 -3.96 4.93
N LEU A 68 9.33 -4.98 4.09
CA LEU A 68 8.08 -5.26 3.40
C LEU A 68 7.14 -6.08 4.30
N SER A 69 5.86 -5.73 4.29
CA SER A 69 4.82 -6.48 5.01
C SER A 69 3.75 -6.99 4.03
N PRO A 70 3.03 -8.07 4.36
CA PRO A 70 1.87 -8.51 3.57
C PRO A 70 0.84 -7.39 3.34
N HIS A 71 0.72 -6.46 4.28
CA HIS A 71 -0.15 -5.29 4.12
C HIS A 71 0.33 -4.33 3.03
N ALA A 72 1.64 -4.24 2.77
CA ALA A 72 2.18 -3.49 1.63
C ALA A 72 1.76 -4.10 0.29
N LEU A 73 1.75 -5.44 0.18
CA LEU A 73 1.24 -6.14 -1.00
C LEU A 73 -0.23 -5.80 -1.24
N ARG A 74 -1.08 -5.87 -0.20
CA ARG A 74 -2.49 -5.49 -0.30
C ARG A 74 -2.67 -4.05 -0.78
N ARG A 75 -1.93 -3.09 -0.21
CA ARG A 75 -1.98 -1.68 -0.65
C ARG A 75 -1.56 -1.52 -2.11
N ARG A 76 -0.55 -2.27 -2.56
CA ARG A 76 -0.13 -2.27 -3.96
C ARG A 76 -1.21 -2.83 -4.87
N GLY A 77 -1.84 -3.95 -4.48
CA GLY A 77 -2.99 -4.52 -5.20
C GLY A 77 -4.11 -3.50 -5.38
N ILE A 78 -4.52 -2.84 -4.29
CA ILE A 78 -5.53 -1.76 -4.33
C ILE A 78 -5.13 -0.66 -5.32
N THR A 79 -3.87 -0.20 -5.26
CA THR A 79 -3.38 0.87 -6.13
C THR A 79 -3.47 0.48 -7.61
N LEU A 80 -3.06 -0.75 -7.94
CA LEU A 80 -3.12 -1.26 -9.31
C LEU A 80 -4.56 -1.43 -9.80
N THR A 81 -5.47 -1.89 -8.95
CA THR A 81 -6.89 -1.99 -9.31
C THR A 81 -7.49 -0.62 -9.59
N VAL A 82 -7.21 0.39 -8.73
CA VAL A 82 -7.68 1.77 -8.99
C VAL A 82 -7.09 2.31 -10.29
N ALA A 83 -5.82 2.04 -10.58
CA ALA A 83 -5.20 2.45 -11.84
C ALA A 83 -5.86 1.80 -13.06
N ALA A 84 -6.25 0.52 -12.95
CA ALA A 84 -6.92 -0.21 -14.03
C ALA A 84 -8.39 0.21 -14.22
N THR A 85 -9.13 0.47 -13.14
CA THR A 85 -10.54 0.86 -13.20
C THR A 85 -10.75 2.36 -13.37
N GLN A 86 -9.72 3.16 -13.10
CA GLN A 86 -9.79 4.62 -12.97
C GLN A 86 -10.89 5.11 -12.01
N SER A 87 -11.35 4.25 -11.10
CA SER A 87 -12.46 4.51 -10.19
C SER A 87 -12.28 3.82 -8.85
N VAL A 88 -12.34 4.61 -7.77
CA VAL A 88 -12.24 4.15 -6.38
C VAL A 88 -13.41 3.25 -6.02
N ASP A 89 -14.62 3.61 -6.43
CA ASP A 89 -15.83 2.83 -6.11
C ASP A 89 -15.82 1.49 -6.84
N ALA A 90 -15.46 1.46 -8.13
CA ALA A 90 -15.30 0.21 -8.88
C ALA A 90 -14.23 -0.70 -8.27
N ALA A 91 -13.09 -0.13 -7.86
CA ALA A 91 -12.03 -0.88 -7.18
C ALA A 91 -12.47 -1.41 -5.80
N SER A 92 -13.29 -0.64 -5.08
CA SER A 92 -13.82 -1.03 -3.77
C SER A 92 -14.73 -2.25 -3.87
N GLN A 93 -15.59 -2.27 -4.90
CA GLN A 93 -16.47 -3.41 -5.21
C GLN A 93 -15.67 -4.62 -5.67
N ALA A 94 -14.67 -4.43 -6.55
CA ALA A 94 -13.84 -5.51 -7.07
C ALA A 94 -13.02 -6.22 -5.98
N ILE A 95 -12.49 -5.47 -5.00
CA ILE A 95 -11.62 -6.01 -3.94
C ILE A 95 -12.43 -6.43 -2.69
N GLY A 96 -13.65 -5.94 -2.53
CA GLY A 96 -14.46 -6.18 -1.33
C GLY A 96 -13.96 -5.39 -0.11
N VAL A 97 -13.59 -4.13 -0.30
CA VAL A 97 -13.18 -3.21 0.78
C VAL A 97 -13.95 -1.90 0.69
N THR A 98 -14.00 -1.13 1.78
CA THR A 98 -14.68 0.18 1.75
C THR A 98 -13.95 1.16 0.84
N ALA A 99 -14.70 2.01 0.13
CA ALA A 99 -14.15 3.07 -0.71
C ALA A 99 -13.18 4.00 0.06
N ALA A 100 -13.45 4.26 1.34
CA ALA A 100 -12.56 5.01 2.22
C ALA A 100 -11.16 4.34 2.36
N THR A 101 -11.12 3.01 2.51
CA THR A 101 -9.88 2.24 2.59
C THR A 101 -9.11 2.29 1.27
N VAL A 102 -9.82 2.16 0.15
CA VAL A 102 -9.24 2.25 -1.19
C VAL A 102 -8.62 3.62 -1.43
N LYS A 103 -9.38 4.69 -1.16
CA LYS A 103 -8.92 6.06 -1.29
C LYS A 103 -7.69 6.34 -0.44
N ALA A 104 -7.68 5.90 0.82
CA ALA A 104 -6.53 6.06 1.71
C ALA A 104 -5.28 5.33 1.17
N ALA A 105 -5.43 4.10 0.68
CA ALA A 105 -4.31 3.35 0.11
C ALA A 105 -3.77 3.99 -1.18
N TYR A 106 -4.67 4.41 -2.08
CA TYR A 106 -4.32 5.02 -3.36
C TYR A 106 -3.61 6.37 -3.17
N LEU A 107 -4.14 7.27 -2.33
CA LEU A 107 -3.52 8.58 -2.05
C LEU A 107 -2.14 8.43 -1.40
N ASN A 108 -1.97 7.44 -0.52
CA ASN A 108 -0.67 7.17 0.09
C ASN A 108 0.35 6.67 -0.95
N ALA A 109 -0.08 5.88 -1.94
CA ALA A 109 0.78 5.43 -3.02
C ALA A 109 1.11 6.57 -3.99
N GLU A 110 0.14 7.36 -4.43
CA GLU A 110 0.38 8.52 -5.29
C GLU A 110 1.37 9.51 -4.67
N ARG A 111 1.20 9.84 -3.38
CA ARG A 111 2.16 10.69 -2.67
C ARG A 111 3.56 10.10 -2.64
N ALA A 112 3.69 8.78 -2.55
CA ALA A 112 4.99 8.12 -2.52
C ALA A 112 5.68 8.05 -3.90
N PHE A 113 4.93 8.01 -5.00
CA PHE A 113 5.49 7.80 -6.34
C PHE A 113 5.47 9.02 -7.26
N HIS A 114 4.58 9.99 -7.02
CA HIS A 114 4.32 11.09 -7.95
C HIS A 114 4.32 12.48 -7.32
N ALA A 115 4.63 12.62 -6.03
CA ALA A 115 4.67 13.93 -5.38
C ALA A 115 5.56 14.93 -6.15
N ASP A 116 6.79 14.55 -6.47
CA ASP A 116 7.73 15.44 -7.16
C ASP A 116 7.28 15.80 -8.58
N ALA A 117 6.70 14.85 -9.31
CA ALA A 117 6.18 15.08 -10.66
C ALA A 117 4.95 16.02 -10.64
N VAL A 118 4.06 15.84 -9.67
CA VAL A 118 2.88 16.70 -9.47
C VAL A 118 3.33 18.10 -9.05
N PHE A 119 4.25 18.21 -8.09
CA PHE A 119 4.78 19.51 -7.64
C PHE A 119 5.56 20.23 -8.75
N SER A 120 6.27 19.50 -9.61
CA SER A 120 6.98 20.10 -10.76
C SER A 120 6.00 20.71 -11.76
N LYS A 121 4.92 19.99 -12.14
CA LYS A 121 3.87 20.54 -13.01
C LYS A 121 3.12 21.72 -12.40
N LEU A 122 2.87 21.66 -11.08
CA LEU A 122 2.28 22.77 -10.34
C LEU A 122 3.22 23.98 -10.32
N ALA A 123 4.52 23.78 -10.13
CA ALA A 123 5.50 24.85 -10.16
C ALA A 123 5.62 25.51 -11.53
N GLU A 124 5.49 24.76 -12.64
CA GLU A 124 5.43 25.32 -13.99
C GLU A 124 4.21 26.21 -14.21
N THR A 125 3.07 25.82 -13.64
CA THR A 125 1.81 26.59 -13.78
C THR A 125 1.79 27.82 -12.85
N LEU A 126 2.35 27.70 -11.65
CA LEU A 126 2.35 28.76 -10.63
C LEU A 126 3.50 29.75 -10.79
N ARG A 127 4.57 29.40 -11.52
CA ARG A 127 5.60 30.37 -11.89
C ARG A 127 5.03 31.30 -12.95
N LEU A 128 4.88 32.57 -12.60
CA LEU A 128 4.68 33.64 -13.57
C LEU A 128 5.73 33.50 -14.68
N PRO A 129 5.35 33.60 -15.98
CA PRO A 129 6.33 33.59 -17.06
C PRO A 129 7.38 34.65 -16.73
N SER A 130 8.65 34.28 -16.73
CA SER A 130 9.75 35.20 -16.44
C SER A 130 9.94 36.18 -17.60
N GLY A 131 8.97 37.06 -17.79
CA GLY A 131 9.02 38.25 -18.62
C GLY A 131 9.17 39.52 -17.80
N ALA A 132 9.37 39.43 -16.48
CA ALA A 132 9.64 40.59 -15.64
C ALA A 132 11.15 40.89 -15.64
N LYS A 133 11.60 41.60 -16.69
CA LYS A 133 12.84 42.38 -16.64
C LYS A 133 12.75 43.59 -15.70
N ASP A 134 11.56 43.90 -15.17
CA ASP A 134 11.35 45.08 -14.35
C ASP A 134 10.74 44.72 -13.00
N ALA A 135 11.59 44.61 -11.97
CA ALA A 135 11.29 45.02 -10.60
C ALA A 135 12.55 44.85 -9.72
N GLN A 136 13.64 45.53 -10.08
CA GLN A 136 14.52 46.04 -9.04
C GLN A 136 13.73 47.10 -8.26
N ALA A 137 13.12 46.70 -7.15
CA ALA A 137 12.86 47.59 -6.03
C ALA A 137 12.93 46.75 -4.76
N LYS A 138 14.05 46.85 -4.05
CA LYS A 138 14.13 46.43 -2.66
C LYS A 138 13.03 47.17 -1.88
N PRO A 139 12.35 46.48 -0.96
CA PRO A 139 12.31 47.00 0.39
C PRO A 139 12.85 45.94 1.34
N GLY A 140 13.75 46.39 2.23
CA GLY A 140 14.27 45.56 3.31
C GLY A 140 13.12 45.13 4.22
N VAL A 141 12.88 43.82 4.28
CA VAL A 141 12.06 43.23 5.34
C VAL A 141 13.03 42.48 6.25
N SER A 142 13.20 42.98 7.47
CA SER A 142 14.04 42.34 8.47
C SER A 142 13.50 40.93 8.76
N HIS A 143 14.35 39.92 8.56
CA HIS A 143 14.09 38.58 9.06
C HIS A 143 14.08 38.60 10.58
N GLN A 144 12.89 38.61 11.20
CA GLN A 144 12.74 38.09 12.55
C GLN A 144 12.47 36.59 12.45
N SER A 145 13.48 35.79 12.77
CA SER A 145 13.34 34.34 12.92
C SER A 145 12.40 34.04 14.09
N PRO A 146 11.33 33.24 13.90
CA PRO A 146 10.54 32.78 15.03
C PRO A 146 11.37 31.74 15.80
N THR A 147 11.85 32.12 16.99
CA THR A 147 12.44 31.21 17.97
C THR A 147 11.39 30.20 18.41
N ASN A 148 11.43 28.99 17.86
CA ASN A 148 10.58 27.89 18.26
C ASN A 148 11.11 27.31 19.58
N LYS A 149 10.60 27.80 20.72
CA LYS A 149 10.84 27.20 22.04
C LYS A 149 10.22 25.81 22.06
N ARG A 150 11.05 24.78 21.94
CA ARG A 150 10.68 23.37 22.21
C ARG A 150 10.18 23.25 23.65
N HIS A 151 8.88 23.11 23.84
CA HIS A 151 8.30 22.62 25.09
C HIS A 151 8.62 21.12 25.23
N LYS A 152 9.57 20.81 26.11
CA LYS A 152 9.92 19.46 26.55
C LYS A 152 8.82 18.97 27.49
N GLY A 153 7.76 18.40 26.93
CA GLY A 153 6.69 17.74 27.67
C GLY A 153 7.13 16.36 28.16
N GLU A 154 7.61 16.30 29.41
CA GLU A 154 7.73 15.09 30.20
C GLU A 154 6.39 14.35 30.26
N ARG A 155 6.31 13.15 29.70
CA ARG A 155 5.25 12.19 30.04
C ARG A 155 5.84 11.08 30.89
N LYS A 156 5.60 11.21 32.21
CA LYS A 156 5.80 10.20 33.24
C LYS A 156 5.22 8.86 32.79
N ARG A 157 6.06 7.81 32.84
CA ARG A 157 5.63 6.41 32.82
C ARG A 157 5.01 6.09 34.18
N THR A 158 3.70 5.87 34.23
CA THR A 158 3.06 5.17 35.35
C THR A 158 3.01 3.68 35.03
N SER A 159 3.93 2.92 35.65
CA SER A 159 3.80 1.48 35.79
C SER A 159 2.73 1.18 36.84
N ALA A 160 1.61 0.61 36.44
CA ALA A 160 0.67 -0.04 37.35
C ALA A 160 0.79 -1.55 37.14
N ASN A 161 1.56 -2.13 38.05
CA ASN A 161 1.65 -3.55 38.34
C ASN A 161 0.31 -3.99 38.93
N ASN A 162 -0.36 -4.99 38.35
CA ASN A 162 -1.48 -5.66 39.01
C ASN A 162 -1.26 -7.18 38.94
N LYS A 163 -0.68 -7.70 40.02
CA LYS A 163 -0.85 -9.07 40.48
C LYS A 163 -2.06 -9.06 41.41
N ASN A 164 -3.00 -9.98 41.20
CA ASN A 164 -3.90 -10.59 42.18
C ASN A 164 -4.42 -11.84 41.45
N GLU A 165 -3.94 -13.01 41.88
CA GLU A 165 -4.61 -13.98 42.78
C GLU A 165 -5.34 -15.04 41.96
#